data_AF-A0A3A9GAC3-F1
#
_entry.id   AF-A0A3A9GAC3-F1
#
_cell.length_a   1.000
_cell.length_b   1.000
_cell.length_c   1.000
_cell.angle_alpha   90.00
_cell.angle_beta   90.00
_cell.angle_gamma   90.00
#
_symmetry.space_group_name_H-M   'P 1'
#
loop_
_entity.id
_entity.type
_entity.pdbx_description
1 polymer ?
#
loop_
_entity_poly.entity_id
_entity_poly.type
_entity_poly.pdbx_seq_one_letter_code
_entity_poly.pdbx_strand_id
1 'polypeptide(L)'
;MKFKQKMFALYCSSMLIFGILMLSVGLFQFENGMYKETKNSLKSSALAAMNLYNSQGYGDYALKADGNVWRGMNFNISAETSVVDDLKAQTGIDTTFFFGENAVMTSILSDNGQRWYGMKAGENITNYTLMQGAQLWYKNIEIDKKMCHAYIIPILQPGDGTVVGALMASVSTQEIDGIIRQYIIISIMIAVVILILVGGFIFWYIGGLTKVLHDVRRVLSQVSNGEFSDQRLIKIKHADEFGDLASSTERLRIKIYDILNNLQSVR
;
A
#
# COMPACT_ATOMS: atom_id res chain seq x y z
N MET A 1 -4.56 -37.46 10.17
CA MET A 1 -3.63 -36.86 9.20
C MET A 1 -2.31 -37.63 9.17
N LYS A 2 -1.82 -37.99 7.98
CA LYS A 2 -0.49 -38.61 7.78
C LYS A 2 0.61 -37.62 8.22
N PHE A 3 1.78 -38.10 8.63
CA PHE A 3 2.91 -37.26 9.09
C PHE A 3 3.20 -36.08 8.16
N LYS A 4 3.24 -36.32 6.85
CA LYS A 4 3.37 -35.30 5.78
C LYS A 4 2.35 -34.16 5.91
N GLN A 5 1.08 -34.49 6.14
CA GLN A 5 -0.01 -33.51 6.21
C GLN A 5 0.06 -32.67 7.49
N LYS A 6 0.47 -33.28 8.61
CA LYS A 6 0.63 -32.56 9.88
C LYS A 6 1.78 -31.55 9.81
N MET A 7 2.94 -31.95 9.29
CA MET A 7 4.06 -31.02 9.09
C MET A 7 3.70 -29.91 8.12
N PHE A 8 3.12 -30.26 6.96
CA PHE A 8 2.71 -29.27 5.97
C PHE A 8 1.72 -28.24 6.55
N ALA A 9 0.68 -28.71 7.26
CA ALA A 9 -0.30 -27.82 7.87
C ALA A 9 0.33 -26.89 8.92
N LEU A 10 1.26 -27.40 9.74
CA LEU A 10 1.94 -26.59 10.75
C LEU A 10 2.73 -25.44 10.11
N TYR A 11 3.59 -25.74 9.14
CA TYR A 11 4.40 -24.72 8.46
C TYR A 11 3.57 -23.75 7.61
N CYS A 12 2.59 -24.24 6.87
CA CYS A 12 1.73 -23.36 6.07
C CYS A 12 0.89 -22.44 6.96
N SER A 13 0.43 -22.92 8.11
CA SER A 13 -0.39 -22.10 9.01
C SER A 13 0.40 -20.94 9.62
N SER A 14 1.62 -21.17 10.11
CA SER A 14 2.47 -20.10 10.65
C SER A 14 2.90 -19.11 9.56
N MET A 15 3.22 -19.60 8.36
CA MET A 15 3.61 -18.76 7.23
C MET A 15 2.44 -17.89 6.73
N LEU A 16 1.22 -18.45 6.71
CA LEU A 16 0.00 -17.72 6.38
C LEU A 16 -0.25 -16.57 7.35
N ILE A 17 -0.19 -16.85 8.66
CA ILE A 17 -0.41 -15.84 9.70
C ILE A 17 0.62 -14.71 9.56
N PHE A 18 1.89 -15.06 9.40
CA PHE A 18 2.95 -14.08 9.22
C PHE A 18 2.79 -13.25 7.94
N GLY A 19 2.46 -13.89 6.82
CA GLY A 19 2.23 -13.23 5.54
C GLY A 19 1.06 -12.25 5.58
N ILE A 20 -0.06 -12.65 6.19
CA ILE A 20 -1.24 -11.79 6.37
C ILE A 20 -0.90 -10.58 7.23
N LEU A 21 -0.17 -10.79 8.34
CA LEU A 21 0.22 -9.71 9.24
C LEU A 21 1.14 -8.69 8.55
N MET A 22 2.17 -9.17 7.85
CA MET A 22 3.08 -8.32 7.09
C MET A 22 2.37 -7.56 5.97
N LEU A 23 1.50 -8.23 5.22
CA LEU A 23 0.73 -7.59 4.16
C LEU A 23 -0.20 -6.51 4.73
N SER A 24 -0.88 -6.80 5.83
CA SER A 24 -1.79 -5.85 6.49
C SER A 24 -1.04 -4.58 6.96
N VAL A 25 0.11 -4.76 7.61
CA VAL A 25 0.96 -3.63 8.04
C VAL A 25 1.48 -2.85 6.83
N GLY A 26 1.91 -3.53 5.78
CA GLY A 26 2.38 -2.89 4.55
C GLY A 26 1.30 -2.06 3.86
N LEU A 27 0.09 -2.60 3.73
CA LEU A 27 -1.05 -1.89 3.13
C LEU A 27 -1.45 -0.67 3.97
N PHE A 28 -1.55 -0.83 5.29
CA PHE A 28 -1.89 0.27 6.19
C PHE A 28 -0.86 1.41 6.15
N GLN A 29 0.43 1.07 6.17
CA GLN A 29 1.49 2.08 6.08
C GLN A 29 1.50 2.77 4.71
N PHE A 30 1.28 2.02 3.63
CA PHE A 30 1.23 2.59 2.28
C PHE A 30 0.05 3.55 2.12
N GLU A 31 -1.16 3.15 2.52
CA GLU A 31 -2.36 3.99 2.44
C GLU A 31 -2.17 5.29 3.25
N ASN A 32 -1.73 5.17 4.50
CA ASN A 32 -1.48 6.34 5.34
C ASN A 32 -0.36 7.23 4.81
N GLY A 33 0.70 6.63 4.25
CA GLY A 33 1.79 7.34 3.59
C GLY A 33 1.27 8.16 2.42
N MET A 34 0.47 7.56 1.54
CA MET A 34 -0.13 8.23 0.39
C MET A 34 -1.03 9.40 0.78
N TYR A 35 -1.88 9.24 1.81
CA TYR A 35 -2.71 10.36 2.29
C TYR A 35 -1.88 11.47 2.95
N LYS A 36 -0.81 11.11 3.67
CA LYS A 36 0.10 12.08 4.27
C LYS A 36 0.84 12.88 3.19
N GLU A 37 1.36 12.22 2.16
CA GLU A 37 2.01 12.87 1.03
C GLU A 37 1.05 13.74 0.24
N THR A 38 -0.17 13.26 -0.03
CA THR A 38 -1.21 14.05 -0.70
C THR A 38 -1.54 15.31 0.10
N LYS A 39 -1.72 15.19 1.43
CA LYS A 39 -1.94 16.32 2.33
C LYS A 39 -0.78 17.33 2.26
N ASN A 40 0.46 16.86 2.33
CA ASN A 40 1.65 17.71 2.29
C ASN A 40 1.84 18.39 0.94
N SER A 41 1.55 17.68 -0.15
CA SER A 41 1.62 18.20 -1.52
C SER A 41 0.59 19.30 -1.76
N LEU A 42 -0.67 19.07 -1.36
CA LEU A 42 -1.72 20.08 -1.45
C LEU A 42 -1.44 21.28 -0.55
N LYS A 43 -0.95 21.06 0.68
CA LYS A 43 -0.52 22.16 1.56
C LYS A 43 0.59 22.99 0.93
N SER A 44 1.63 22.34 0.41
CA SER A 44 2.76 23.02 -0.23
C SER A 44 2.32 23.80 -1.46
N SER A 45 1.42 23.24 -2.27
CA SER A 45 0.88 23.89 -3.46
C SER A 45 0.01 25.10 -3.12
N ALA A 46 -0.85 24.99 -2.10
CA ALA A 46 -1.61 26.13 -1.59
C ALA A 46 -0.67 27.25 -1.09
N LEU A 47 0.37 26.90 -0.32
CA LEU A 47 1.35 27.90 0.15
C LEU A 47 2.16 28.51 -0.99
N ALA A 48 2.53 27.74 -2.01
CA ALA A 48 3.23 28.23 -3.19
C ALA A 48 2.37 29.20 -4.01
N ALA A 49 1.12 28.83 -4.29
CA ALA A 49 0.15 29.69 -4.97
C ALA A 49 -0.11 30.97 -4.16
N MET A 50 -0.28 30.86 -2.83
CA MET A 50 -0.40 32.01 -1.94
C MET A 50 0.82 32.92 -2.02
N ASN A 51 2.04 32.37 -1.97
CA ASN A 51 3.27 33.15 -2.03
C ASN A 51 3.44 33.85 -3.38
N LEU A 52 3.06 33.18 -4.47
CA LEU A 52 3.06 33.78 -5.80
C LEU A 52 2.05 34.93 -5.89
N TYR A 53 0.83 34.73 -5.42
CA TYR A 53 -0.14 35.82 -5.33
C TYR A 53 0.36 36.94 -4.44
N ASN A 54 1.07 36.59 -3.36
CA ASN A 54 1.68 37.51 -2.42
C ASN A 54 2.91 38.28 -2.96
N SER A 55 3.55 37.81 -4.04
CA SER A 55 4.69 38.49 -4.66
C SER A 55 4.30 39.37 -5.86
N GLN A 56 3.20 39.04 -6.56
CA GLN A 56 2.80 39.76 -7.79
C GLN A 56 2.10 41.10 -7.54
N GLY A 57 1.38 41.24 -6.42
CA GLY A 57 0.67 42.46 -6.02
C GLY A 57 1.33 43.19 -4.85
N TYR A 58 1.03 44.47 -4.69
CA TYR A 58 1.43 45.26 -3.53
C TYR A 58 0.23 45.94 -2.89
N GLY A 59 -0.02 45.63 -1.63
CA GLY A 59 -1.15 46.16 -0.86
C GLY A 59 -2.23 45.12 -0.58
N ASP A 60 -3.32 45.64 -0.04
CA ASP A 60 -4.43 44.90 0.54
C ASP A 60 -5.35 44.27 -0.51
N TYR A 61 -5.93 43.12 -0.17
CA TYR A 61 -6.98 42.49 -0.97
C TYR A 61 -8.29 43.25 -0.79
N ALA A 62 -8.96 43.59 -1.90
CA ALA A 62 -10.23 44.30 -1.87
C ALA A 62 -11.10 43.96 -3.09
N LEU A 63 -12.41 43.84 -2.87
CA LEU A 63 -13.39 43.86 -3.93
C LEU A 63 -13.55 45.31 -4.43
N LYS A 64 -13.29 45.56 -5.71
CA LYS A 64 -13.41 46.89 -6.32
C LYS A 64 -14.78 47.08 -6.99
N ALA A 65 -15.06 48.31 -7.40
CA ALA A 65 -16.32 48.70 -8.04
C ALA A 65 -16.60 47.99 -9.38
N ASP A 66 -15.57 47.40 -10.00
CA ASP A 66 -15.70 46.56 -11.21
C ASP A 66 -16.20 45.14 -10.90
N GLY A 67 -16.44 44.81 -9.63
CA GLY A 67 -16.90 43.49 -9.18
C GLY A 67 -15.79 42.44 -9.08
N ASN A 68 -14.53 42.81 -9.34
CA ASN A 68 -13.40 41.91 -9.25
C ASN A 68 -12.66 42.07 -7.92
N VAL A 69 -11.99 41.00 -7.49
CA VAL A 69 -11.07 41.05 -6.36
C VAL A 69 -9.69 41.42 -6.85
N TRP A 70 -9.16 42.49 -6.29
CA TRP A 70 -7.85 43.01 -6.59
C TRP A 70 -6.94 42.90 -5.39
N ARG A 71 -5.65 42.74 -5.66
CA ARG A 71 -4.59 42.94 -4.69
C ARG A 71 -3.91 44.27 -4.98
N GLY A 72 -4.10 45.22 -4.07
CA GLY A 72 -3.64 46.59 -4.25
C GLY A 72 -4.21 47.26 -5.50
N MET A 73 -3.41 48.10 -6.15
CA MET A 73 -3.88 48.90 -7.29
C MET A 73 -3.81 48.16 -8.63
N ASN A 74 -2.93 47.18 -8.79
CA ASN A 74 -2.47 46.71 -10.11
C ASN A 74 -2.66 45.22 -10.41
N PHE A 75 -3.06 44.38 -9.44
CA PHE A 75 -3.14 42.94 -9.66
C PHE A 75 -4.57 42.42 -9.48
N ASN A 76 -5.19 41.92 -10.56
CA ASN A 76 -6.57 41.41 -10.55
C ASN A 76 -6.58 39.90 -10.32
N ILE A 77 -6.97 39.46 -9.12
CA ILE A 77 -7.03 38.05 -8.74
C ILE A 77 -8.11 37.32 -9.54
N SER A 78 -9.25 37.95 -9.77
CA SER A 78 -10.39 37.35 -10.45
C SER A 78 -10.11 37.07 -11.93
N ALA A 79 -9.28 37.90 -12.57
CA ALA A 79 -8.93 37.77 -13.99
C ALA A 79 -7.67 36.93 -14.25
N GLU A 80 -6.71 36.91 -13.32
CA GLU A 80 -5.43 36.23 -13.52
C GLU A 80 -5.51 34.73 -13.23
N THR A 81 -6.03 33.96 -14.19
CA THR A 81 -6.14 32.50 -14.06
C THR A 81 -4.96 31.73 -14.64
N SER A 82 -4.14 32.38 -15.49
CA SER A 82 -3.04 31.73 -16.22
C SER A 82 -2.13 30.92 -15.30
N VAL A 83 -1.80 31.48 -14.14
CA VAL A 83 -0.90 30.87 -13.18
C VAL A 83 -1.46 29.58 -12.56
N VAL A 84 -2.76 29.55 -12.22
CA VAL A 84 -3.37 28.36 -11.63
C VAL A 84 -3.69 27.30 -12.66
N ASP A 85 -3.90 27.71 -13.91
CA ASP A 85 -4.06 26.77 -15.02
C ASP A 85 -2.72 26.10 -15.37
N ASP A 86 -1.63 26.86 -15.42
CA ASP A 86 -0.27 26.33 -15.63
C ASP A 86 0.14 25.41 -14.48
N LEU A 87 -0.15 25.80 -13.23
CA LEU A 87 0.09 24.96 -12.08
C LEU A 87 -0.70 23.64 -12.17
N LYS A 88 -1.97 23.70 -12.54
CA LYS A 88 -2.81 22.52 -12.75
C LYS A 88 -2.25 21.64 -13.87
N ALA A 89 -1.82 22.21 -14.99
CA ALA A 89 -1.26 21.46 -16.11
C ALA A 89 0.04 20.72 -15.73
N GLN A 90 0.86 21.31 -14.86
CA GLN A 90 2.13 20.70 -14.42
C GLN A 90 1.99 19.75 -13.23
N THR A 91 1.02 19.96 -12.34
CA THR A 91 0.93 19.25 -11.05
C THR A 91 -0.33 18.40 -10.88
N GLY A 92 -1.36 18.61 -11.71
CA GLY A 92 -2.69 18.02 -11.53
C GLY A 92 -3.50 18.61 -10.37
N ILE A 93 -2.99 19.66 -9.71
CA ILE A 93 -3.63 20.26 -8.54
C ILE A 93 -4.50 21.44 -8.97
N ASP A 94 -5.79 21.33 -8.66
CA ASP A 94 -6.74 22.41 -8.77
C ASP A 94 -6.55 23.43 -7.66
N THR A 95 -6.66 24.72 -7.98
CA THR A 95 -6.57 25.81 -7.01
C THR A 95 -7.80 26.70 -7.12
N THR A 96 -8.41 27.01 -5.98
CA THR A 96 -9.56 27.90 -5.87
C THR A 96 -9.29 28.96 -4.82
N PHE A 97 -9.52 30.22 -5.18
CA PHE A 97 -9.37 31.38 -4.33
C PHE A 97 -10.77 31.88 -3.95
N PHE A 98 -11.07 31.83 -2.65
CA PHE A 98 -12.27 32.40 -2.07
C PHE A 98 -11.95 33.77 -1.47
N PHE A 99 -12.75 34.78 -1.79
CA PHE A 99 -12.74 36.07 -1.11
C PHE A 99 -14.04 36.20 -0.32
N GLY A 100 -13.92 36.31 1.00
CA GLY A 100 -15.01 35.95 1.90
C GLY A 100 -15.52 34.54 1.58
N GLU A 101 -16.83 34.40 1.41
CA GLU A 101 -17.46 33.11 1.06
C GLU A 101 -17.40 32.77 -0.43
N ASN A 102 -17.10 33.71 -1.33
CA ASN A 102 -17.31 33.50 -2.76
C ASN A 102 -16.03 33.06 -3.48
N ALA A 103 -16.12 32.03 -4.32
CA ALA A 103 -15.05 31.64 -5.23
C ALA A 103 -14.88 32.70 -6.32
N VAL A 104 -13.78 33.45 -6.26
CA VAL A 104 -13.48 34.55 -7.19
C VAL A 104 -12.49 34.16 -8.28
N MET A 105 -11.74 33.07 -8.06
CA MET A 105 -10.85 32.47 -9.05
C MET A 105 -10.77 30.96 -8.83
N THR A 106 -10.77 30.17 -9.90
CA THR A 106 -10.61 28.71 -9.83
C THR A 106 -10.03 28.14 -11.12
N SER A 107 -9.18 27.11 -11.01
CA SER A 107 -8.77 26.26 -12.15
C SER A 107 -9.71 25.07 -12.39
N ILE A 108 -10.75 24.91 -11.55
CA ILE A 108 -11.77 23.88 -11.69
C ILE A 108 -12.73 24.27 -12.82
N LEU A 109 -12.90 23.33 -13.75
CA LEU A 109 -13.87 23.41 -14.84
C LEU A 109 -15.03 22.48 -14.52
N SER A 110 -16.24 22.99 -14.67
CA SER A 110 -17.44 22.19 -14.60
C SER A 110 -17.61 21.27 -15.78
N ASP A 111 -18.55 20.34 -15.68
CA ASP A 111 -18.85 19.36 -16.74
C ASP A 111 -19.22 20.03 -18.09
N ASN A 112 -19.71 21.27 -18.06
CA ASN A 112 -20.02 22.06 -19.25
C ASN A 112 -18.79 22.78 -19.85
N GLY A 113 -17.58 22.55 -19.31
CA GLY A 113 -16.33 23.20 -19.73
C GLY A 113 -16.18 24.65 -19.26
N GLN A 114 -17.15 25.18 -18.51
CA GLN A 114 -17.07 26.52 -17.93
C GLN A 114 -16.38 26.49 -16.57
N ARG A 115 -15.67 27.57 -16.21
CA ARG A 115 -15.08 27.69 -14.87
C ARG A 115 -16.15 27.75 -13.80
N TRP A 116 -15.86 27.11 -12.67
CA TRP A 116 -16.78 26.96 -11.55
C TRP A 116 -16.78 28.18 -10.62
N TYR A 117 -17.12 29.36 -11.16
CA TYR A 117 -17.13 30.64 -10.45
C TYR A 117 -18.35 30.82 -9.54
N GLY A 118 -18.23 31.70 -8.53
CA GLY A 118 -19.36 32.21 -7.74
C GLY A 118 -19.95 31.21 -6.74
N MET A 119 -19.34 30.03 -6.60
CA MET A 119 -19.70 29.08 -5.56
C MET A 119 -19.38 29.63 -4.18
N LYS A 120 -20.25 29.32 -3.23
CA LYS A 120 -19.97 29.60 -1.83
C LYS A 120 -19.08 28.52 -1.23
N ALA A 121 -18.16 28.96 -0.38
CA ALA A 121 -17.41 28.11 0.51
C ALA A 121 -18.38 27.30 1.37
N GLY A 122 -18.08 26.01 1.56
CA GLY A 122 -18.89 25.16 2.44
C GLY A 122 -18.86 25.66 3.88
N GLU A 123 -19.90 25.33 4.64
CA GLU A 123 -20.10 25.83 6.02
C GLU A 123 -18.88 25.65 6.92
N ASN A 124 -18.16 24.53 6.80
CA ASN A 124 -16.93 24.31 7.57
C ASN A 124 -15.78 25.25 7.16
N ILE A 125 -15.63 25.55 5.87
CA ILE A 125 -14.60 26.51 5.40
C ILE A 125 -14.92 27.89 5.96
N THR A 126 -16.20 28.27 5.97
CA THR A 126 -16.64 29.55 6.56
C THR A 126 -16.38 29.59 8.07
N ASN A 127 -16.86 28.59 8.81
CA ASN A 127 -16.82 28.61 10.27
C ASN A 127 -15.41 28.43 10.85
N TYR A 128 -14.54 27.66 10.20
CA TYR A 128 -13.21 27.35 10.72
C TYR A 128 -12.12 28.15 10.01
N THR A 129 -12.09 28.20 8.68
CA THR A 129 -11.04 28.93 7.97
C THR A 129 -11.31 30.43 7.96
N LEU A 130 -12.48 30.87 7.52
CA LEU A 130 -12.76 32.31 7.39
C LEU A 130 -12.93 33.00 8.74
N MET A 131 -13.65 32.38 9.69
CA MET A 131 -13.89 33.00 11.01
C MET A 131 -12.75 32.79 12.01
N GLN A 132 -12.09 31.64 12.02
CA GLN A 132 -11.06 31.30 13.03
C GLN A 132 -9.63 31.29 12.48
N GLY A 133 -9.44 31.47 11.17
CA GLY A 133 -8.12 31.39 10.54
C GLY A 133 -7.53 29.98 10.55
N ALA A 134 -8.34 28.93 10.69
CA ALA A 134 -7.86 27.55 10.76
C ALA A 134 -7.54 26.98 9.37
N GLN A 135 -6.49 26.15 9.30
CA GLN A 135 -6.21 25.32 8.12
C GLN A 135 -7.04 24.04 8.17
N LEU A 136 -7.60 23.63 7.03
CA LEU A 136 -8.44 22.44 6.95
C LEU A 136 -7.85 21.41 5.98
N TRP A 137 -8.02 20.15 6.34
CA TRP A 137 -7.67 19.00 5.51
C TRP A 137 -8.90 18.12 5.33
N TYR A 138 -9.29 17.89 4.08
CA TYR A 138 -10.36 16.98 3.72
C TYR A 138 -9.80 15.79 2.98
N LYS A 139 -9.95 14.61 3.59
CA LYS A 139 -9.75 13.34 2.88
C LYS A 139 -10.81 13.15 1.81
N ASN A 140 -12.05 13.62 2.02
CA ASN A 140 -13.08 13.60 0.99
C ASN A 140 -13.91 14.86 1.12
N ILE A 141 -14.04 15.61 0.03
CA ILE A 141 -14.97 16.71 -0.12
C ILE A 141 -15.55 16.64 -1.53
N GLU A 142 -16.85 16.89 -1.65
CA GLU A 142 -17.49 16.99 -2.96
C GLU A 142 -17.29 18.41 -3.52
N ILE A 143 -16.67 18.48 -4.70
CA ILE A 143 -16.47 19.71 -5.46
C ILE A 143 -17.02 19.46 -6.85
N ASP A 144 -18.09 20.17 -7.21
CA ASP A 144 -18.83 19.97 -8.47
C ASP A 144 -19.15 18.50 -8.77
N LYS A 145 -19.80 17.82 -7.81
CA LYS A 145 -20.18 16.38 -7.88
C LYS A 145 -19.00 15.41 -8.00
N LYS A 146 -17.76 15.88 -7.88
CA LYS A 146 -16.54 15.07 -7.89
C LYS A 146 -15.96 15.02 -6.49
N MET A 147 -15.59 13.82 -6.04
CA MET A 147 -14.92 13.65 -4.76
C MET A 147 -13.45 14.02 -4.90
N CYS A 148 -12.99 14.94 -4.06
CA CYS A 148 -11.63 15.46 -4.06
C CYS A 148 -10.98 15.35 -2.67
N HIS A 149 -9.67 15.23 -2.66
CA HIS A 149 -8.84 15.59 -1.52
C HIS A 149 -8.61 17.09 -1.57
N ALA A 150 -8.72 17.79 -0.43
CA ALA A 150 -8.52 19.24 -0.41
C ALA A 150 -7.75 19.70 0.83
N TYR A 151 -6.86 20.67 0.63
CA TYR A 151 -6.20 21.40 1.70
C TYR A 151 -6.55 22.88 1.57
N ILE A 152 -7.03 23.48 2.67
CA ILE A 152 -7.47 24.87 2.71
C ILE A 152 -6.59 25.64 3.69
N ILE A 153 -6.10 26.79 3.26
CA ILE A 153 -5.39 27.76 4.10
C ILE A 153 -6.11 29.11 4.11
N PRO A 154 -6.10 29.84 5.24
CA PRO A 154 -6.65 31.20 5.28
C PRO A 154 -5.76 32.15 4.47
N ILE A 155 -6.40 33.14 3.86
CA ILE A 155 -5.73 34.28 3.22
C ILE A 155 -5.78 35.43 4.21
N LEU A 156 -4.60 35.91 4.60
CA LEU A 156 -4.47 37.02 5.54
C LEU A 156 -4.19 38.32 4.79
N GLN A 157 -4.79 39.40 5.26
CA GLN A 157 -4.51 40.73 4.77
C GLN A 157 -3.07 41.13 5.14
N PRO A 158 -2.28 41.66 4.20
CA PRO A 158 -0.92 42.13 4.49
C PRO A 158 -0.87 43.26 5.52
N GLY A 159 -1.85 44.18 5.50
CA GLY A 159 -1.87 45.34 6.38
C GLY A 159 -2.15 45.04 7.86
N ASP A 160 -3.17 44.24 8.15
CA ASP A 160 -3.68 44.04 9.52
C ASP A 160 -3.78 42.56 9.95
N GLY A 161 -3.45 41.61 9.07
CA GLY A 161 -3.50 40.18 9.36
C GLY A 161 -4.91 39.60 9.48
N THR A 162 -5.95 40.35 9.10
CA THR A 162 -7.33 39.84 9.11
C THR A 162 -7.54 38.77 8.04
N VAL A 163 -8.42 37.80 8.31
CA VAL A 163 -8.76 36.76 7.33
C VAL A 163 -9.72 37.35 6.30
N VAL A 164 -9.28 37.47 5.05
CA VAL A 164 -10.07 38.03 3.94
C VAL A 164 -10.63 36.96 3.02
N GLY A 165 -10.18 35.71 3.17
CA GLY A 165 -10.54 34.64 2.25
C GLY A 165 -9.89 33.31 2.61
N ALA A 166 -10.05 32.35 1.70
CA ALA A 166 -9.46 31.03 1.81
C ALA A 166 -8.89 30.60 0.46
N LEU A 167 -7.72 29.95 0.48
CA LEU A 167 -7.14 29.32 -0.71
C LEU A 167 -7.22 27.82 -0.54
N MET A 168 -7.85 27.17 -1.51
CA MET A 168 -8.05 25.72 -1.55
C MET A 168 -7.20 25.12 -2.66
N ALA A 169 -6.36 24.16 -2.32
CA ALA A 169 -5.72 23.25 -3.27
C ALA A 169 -6.43 21.89 -3.20
N SER A 170 -6.81 21.33 -4.35
CA SER A 170 -7.54 20.06 -4.41
C SER A 170 -7.07 19.15 -5.54
N VAL A 171 -7.24 17.84 -5.36
CA VAL A 171 -6.99 16.83 -6.39
C VAL A 171 -8.10 15.77 -6.35
N SER A 172 -8.43 15.19 -7.50
CA SER A 172 -9.45 14.14 -7.60
C SER A 172 -9.07 12.90 -6.75
N THR A 173 -10.03 12.39 -5.98
CA THR A 173 -9.88 11.12 -5.25
C THR A 173 -9.63 9.94 -6.19
N GLN A 174 -10.15 10.00 -7.42
CA GLN A 174 -10.05 8.89 -8.37
C GLN A 174 -8.60 8.57 -8.76
N GLU A 175 -7.73 9.59 -8.80
CA GLU A 175 -6.31 9.41 -9.11
C GLU A 175 -5.59 8.72 -7.96
N ILE A 176 -5.73 9.24 -6.74
CA ILE A 176 -5.03 8.73 -5.56
C ILE A 176 -5.59 7.37 -5.12
N ASP A 177 -6.91 7.24 -4.99
CA ASP A 177 -7.56 5.98 -4.61
C ASP A 177 -7.40 4.91 -5.72
N GLY A 178 -7.27 5.34 -6.98
CA GLY A 178 -6.93 4.46 -8.10
C GLY A 178 -5.55 3.81 -7.92
N ILE A 179 -4.53 4.62 -7.60
CA ILE A 179 -3.17 4.16 -7.33
C ILE A 179 -3.15 3.22 -6.11
N ILE A 180 -3.83 3.59 -5.02
CA ILE A 180 -3.92 2.77 -3.81
C ILE A 180 -4.56 1.41 -4.12
N ARG A 181 -5.69 1.40 -4.84
CA ARG A 181 -6.38 0.16 -5.23
C ARG A 181 -5.51 -0.71 -6.13
N GLN A 182 -4.83 -0.13 -7.11
CA GLN A 182 -3.94 -0.87 -8.00
C GLN A 182 -2.79 -1.50 -7.21
N TYR A 183 -2.18 -0.76 -6.29
CA TYR A 183 -1.14 -1.27 -5.40
C TYR A 183 -1.64 -2.44 -4.54
N ILE A 184 -2.84 -2.33 -3.95
CA ILE A 184 -3.46 -3.41 -3.18
C ILE A 184 -3.63 -4.67 -4.03
N ILE A 185 -4.20 -4.55 -5.24
CA ILE A 185 -4.43 -5.69 -6.14
C ILE A 185 -3.11 -6.38 -6.51
N ILE A 186 -2.10 -5.61 -6.92
CA ILE A 186 -0.79 -6.14 -7.29
C ILE A 186 -0.12 -6.83 -6.09
N SER A 187 -0.19 -6.21 -4.90
CA SER A 187 0.39 -6.78 -3.68
C SER A 187 -0.25 -8.12 -3.31
N ILE A 188 -1.58 -8.22 -3.41
CA ILE A 188 -2.30 -9.48 -3.18
C ILE A 188 -1.92 -10.54 -4.23
N MET A 189 -1.85 -10.16 -5.50
CA MET A 189 -1.46 -11.08 -6.58
C MET A 189 -0.06 -11.67 -6.34
N ILE A 190 0.91 -10.83 -6.01
CA ILE A 190 2.29 -11.25 -5.70
C ILE A 190 2.29 -12.18 -4.47
N ALA A 191 1.55 -11.83 -3.42
CA ALA A 191 1.45 -12.66 -2.22
C ALA A 191 0.88 -14.06 -2.51
N VAL A 192 -0.15 -14.15 -3.35
CA VAL A 192 -0.76 -15.43 -3.77
C VAL A 192 0.22 -16.27 -4.57
N VAL A 193 0.94 -15.67 -5.53
CA VAL A 193 1.95 -16.38 -6.34
C VAL A 193 3.06 -16.94 -5.45
N ILE A 194 3.60 -16.14 -4.53
CA ILE A 194 4.62 -16.57 -3.58
C ILE A 194 4.11 -17.72 -2.72
N LEU A 195 2.86 -17.64 -2.23
CA LEU A 195 2.25 -18.68 -1.42
C LEU A 195 2.16 -20.01 -2.17
N ILE A 196 1.74 -19.99 -3.44
CA ILE A 196 1.65 -21.20 -4.28
C ILE A 196 3.05 -21.80 -4.50
N LEU A 197 4.04 -20.98 -4.83
CA LEU A 197 5.41 -21.43 -5.08
C LEU A 197 6.04 -22.05 -3.82
N VAL A 198 5.97 -21.34 -2.70
CA VAL A 198 6.55 -21.80 -1.43
C VAL A 198 5.77 -22.99 -0.89
N GLY A 199 4.45 -22.98 -0.95
CA GLY A 199 3.61 -24.11 -0.56
C GLY A 199 3.90 -25.35 -1.41
N GLY A 200 4.03 -25.19 -2.73
CA GLY A 200 4.40 -26.27 -3.64
C GLY A 200 5.78 -26.85 -3.32
N PHE A 201 6.78 -25.98 -3.09
CA PHE A 201 8.13 -26.38 -2.71
C PHE A 201 8.15 -27.16 -1.39
N ILE A 202 7.49 -26.65 -0.35
CA ILE A 202 7.41 -27.33 0.96
C ILE A 202 6.72 -28.69 0.81
N PHE A 203 5.63 -28.77 0.03
CA PHE A 203 4.92 -30.03 -0.18
C PHE A 203 5.77 -31.08 -0.92
N TRP A 204 6.55 -30.66 -1.91
CA TRP A 204 7.49 -31.51 -2.63
C TRP A 204 8.61 -31.99 -1.70
N TYR A 205 9.21 -31.07 -0.94
CA TYR A 205 10.31 -31.33 -0.01
C TYR A 205 9.92 -32.32 1.10
N ILE A 206 8.83 -32.06 1.83
CA ILE A 206 8.31 -32.97 2.87
C ILE A 206 7.91 -34.33 2.25
N GLY A 207 7.46 -34.33 1.00
CA GLY A 207 7.19 -35.55 0.23
C GLY A 207 8.41 -36.46 0.10
N GLY A 208 9.57 -35.88 -0.25
CA GLY A 208 10.84 -36.60 -0.31
C GLY A 208 11.22 -37.22 1.05
N LEU A 209 11.18 -36.41 2.12
CA LEU A 209 11.52 -36.86 3.47
C LEU A 209 10.60 -37.99 3.97
N THR A 210 9.29 -37.85 3.75
CA THR A 210 8.32 -38.87 4.16
C THR A 210 8.54 -40.20 3.43
N LYS A 211 9.01 -40.15 2.18
CA LYS A 211 9.31 -41.34 1.39
C LYS A 211 10.49 -42.11 1.99
N VAL A 212 11.58 -41.42 2.32
CA VAL A 212 12.75 -42.03 2.97
C VAL A 212 12.34 -42.70 4.29
N LEU A 213 11.56 -42.00 5.12
CA LEU A 213 11.07 -42.56 6.39
C LEU A 213 10.19 -43.80 6.19
N HIS A 214 9.36 -43.82 5.15
CA HIS A 214 8.53 -44.97 4.82
C HIS A 214 9.35 -46.17 4.34
N ASP A 215 10.37 -45.93 3.51
CA ASP A 215 11.28 -46.97 3.02
C ASP A 215 12.11 -47.57 4.17
N VAL A 216 12.64 -46.73 5.07
CA VAL A 216 13.35 -47.17 6.29
C VAL A 216 12.44 -48.02 7.18
N ARG A 217 11.22 -47.55 7.46
CA ARG A 217 10.24 -48.29 8.25
C ARG A 217 9.91 -49.66 7.63
N ARG A 218 9.79 -49.73 6.31
CA ARG A 218 9.48 -50.98 5.60
C ARG A 218 10.62 -51.99 5.75
N VAL A 219 11.86 -51.58 5.50
CA VAL A 219 13.02 -52.49 5.62
C VAL A 219 13.17 -52.99 7.05
N LEU A 220 13.03 -52.12 8.06
CA LEU A 220 13.06 -52.54 9.47
C LEU A 220 11.96 -53.57 9.79
N SER A 221 10.75 -53.40 9.25
CA SER A 221 9.65 -54.34 9.45
C SER A 221 9.88 -55.69 8.78
N GLN A 222 10.60 -55.74 7.65
CA GLN A 222 10.96 -56.99 6.99
C GLN A 222 12.07 -57.71 7.74
N VAL A 223 13.09 -56.97 8.17
CA VAL A 223 14.17 -57.48 9.02
C VAL A 223 13.63 -58.10 10.31
N SER A 224 12.65 -57.46 10.96
CA SER A 224 12.01 -58.03 12.16
C SER A 224 11.24 -59.32 11.89
N ASN A 225 10.81 -59.55 10.65
CA ASN A 225 10.13 -60.77 10.22
C ASN A 225 11.10 -61.83 9.66
N GLY A 226 12.42 -61.58 9.72
CA GLY A 226 13.44 -62.48 9.18
C GLY A 226 13.62 -62.39 7.65
N GLU A 227 13.05 -61.38 7.00
CA GLU A 227 13.20 -61.12 5.57
C GLU A 227 14.29 -60.06 5.32
N PHE A 228 15.34 -60.43 4.57
CA PHE A 228 16.49 -59.55 4.33
C PHE A 228 16.69 -59.15 2.87
N SER A 229 15.78 -59.48 1.96
CA SER A 229 15.96 -59.26 0.52
C SER A 229 15.79 -57.80 0.07
N ASP A 230 15.21 -56.92 0.90
CA ASP A 230 14.93 -55.54 0.51
C ASP A 230 16.16 -54.63 0.69
N GLN A 231 16.76 -54.24 -0.45
CA GLN A 231 17.95 -53.41 -0.54
C GLN A 231 17.66 -51.97 -1.01
N ARG A 232 16.39 -51.51 -0.90
CA ARG A 232 16.00 -50.18 -1.41
C ARG A 232 16.76 -49.02 -0.79
N LEU A 233 17.24 -49.18 0.45
CA LEU A 233 17.96 -48.14 1.20
C LEU A 233 19.33 -47.83 0.60
N ILE A 234 19.96 -48.78 -0.10
CA ILE A 234 21.25 -48.56 -0.80
C ILE A 234 21.14 -47.47 -1.87
N LYS A 235 19.94 -47.28 -2.44
CA LYS A 235 19.69 -46.29 -3.50
C LYS A 235 19.53 -44.87 -2.95
N ILE A 236 19.42 -44.71 -1.63
CA ILE A 236 19.20 -43.43 -0.97
C ILE A 236 20.56 -42.77 -0.70
N LYS A 237 20.88 -41.71 -1.45
CA LYS A 237 22.15 -40.97 -1.38
C LYS A 237 21.98 -39.54 -0.81
N HIS A 238 21.12 -39.38 0.18
CA HIS A 238 21.02 -38.09 0.88
C HIS A 238 22.31 -37.85 1.68
N ALA A 239 22.78 -36.61 1.74
CA ALA A 239 23.92 -36.18 2.56
C ALA A 239 23.49 -35.59 3.91
N ASP A 240 22.19 -35.66 4.21
CA ASP A 240 21.56 -35.18 5.44
C ASP A 240 21.29 -36.34 6.41
N GLU A 241 20.64 -36.04 7.54
CA GLU A 241 20.32 -37.00 8.59
C GLU A 241 19.45 -38.18 8.08
N PHE A 242 18.69 -37.99 7.00
CA PHE A 242 17.88 -39.04 6.40
C PHE A 242 18.71 -40.02 5.58
N GLY A 243 19.83 -39.55 5.01
CA GLY A 243 20.83 -40.41 4.38
C GLY A 243 21.58 -41.28 5.38
N ASP A 244 22.02 -40.67 6.48
CA ASP A 244 22.68 -41.39 7.58
C ASP A 244 21.75 -42.42 8.21
N LEU A 245 20.46 -42.09 8.35
CA LEU A 245 19.44 -43.03 8.84
C LEU A 245 19.27 -44.23 7.89
N ALA A 246 19.19 -43.98 6.57
CA ALA A 246 19.07 -45.04 5.58
C ALA A 246 20.31 -45.95 5.56
N SER A 247 21.51 -45.36 5.57
CA SER A 247 22.79 -46.07 5.61
C SER A 247 22.96 -46.91 6.88
N SER A 248 22.63 -46.35 8.04
CA SER A 248 22.73 -47.05 9.32
C SER A 248 21.76 -48.22 9.42
N THR A 249 20.53 -48.04 8.92
CA THR A 249 19.52 -49.11 8.85
C THR A 249 19.97 -50.24 7.91
N GLU A 250 20.58 -49.89 6.78
CA GLU A 250 21.10 -50.87 5.84
C GLU A 250 22.26 -51.69 6.44
N ARG A 251 23.18 -51.04 7.17
CA ARG A 251 24.25 -51.74 7.90
C ARG A 251 23.68 -52.71 8.95
N LEU A 252 22.59 -52.34 9.63
CA LEU A 252 21.91 -53.21 10.58
C LEU A 252 21.31 -54.44 9.88
N ARG A 253 20.62 -54.24 8.75
CA ARG A 253 20.05 -55.33 7.94
C ARG A 253 21.13 -56.36 7.56
N ILE A 254 22.28 -55.89 7.06
CA ILE A 254 23.39 -56.75 6.67
C ILE A 254 23.95 -57.53 7.86
N LYS A 255 24.23 -56.85 8.99
CA LYS A 255 24.79 -57.52 10.17
C LYS A 255 23.88 -58.61 10.74
N ILE A 256 22.56 -58.39 10.79
CA ILE A 256 21.62 -59.40 11.29
C ILE A 256 21.54 -60.59 10.33
N TYR A 257 21.51 -60.34 9.02
CA TYR A 257 21.56 -61.37 8.00
C TYR A 257 22.81 -62.26 8.13
N ASP A 258 23.98 -61.65 8.30
CA ASP A 258 25.24 -62.37 8.47
C ASP A 258 25.24 -63.25 9.73
N ILE A 259 24.71 -62.75 10.86
CA ILE A 259 24.58 -63.51 12.10
C ILE A 259 23.67 -64.73 11.90
N LEU A 260 22.51 -64.56 11.27
CA LEU A 260 21.56 -65.67 11.04
C LEU A 260 22.14 -66.73 10.10
N ASN A 261 22.81 -66.32 9.03
CA ASN A 261 23.47 -67.26 8.11
C ASN A 261 24.61 -68.03 8.78
N ASN A 262 25.43 -67.35 9.59
CA ASN A 262 26.50 -68.01 10.34
C ASN A 262 25.93 -69.07 11.30
N LEU A 263 24.83 -68.77 12.00
CA LEU A 263 24.17 -69.75 12.88
C LEU A 263 23.59 -70.95 12.11
N GLN A 264 23.08 -70.74 10.89
CA GLN A 264 22.60 -71.82 10.03
C GLN A 264 23.73 -72.70 9.47
N SER A 265 24.91 -72.12 9.21
CA SER A 265 26.08 -72.85 8.70
C SER A 265 26.82 -73.71 9.73
N VAL A 266 26.57 -73.48 11.03
CA VAL A 266 27.21 -74.20 12.15
C VAL A 266 26.38 -75.43 12.58
N ARG A 267 25.24 -75.68 11.92
CA ARG A 267 24.37 -76.83 12.17
C ARG A 267 24.43 -77.81 11.00
#